data_AF-A0A523VEJ1-F1
#
_entry.id   AF-A0A523VEJ1-F1
#
_cell.length_a   1.000
_cell.length_b   1.000
_cell.length_c   1.000
_cell.angle_alpha   90.00
_cell.angle_beta   90.00
_cell.angle_gamma   90.00
#
_symmetry.space_group_name_H-M   'P 1'
#
loop_
_entity.id
_entity.type
_entity.pdbx_description
1 polymer ?
#
loop_
_entity_poly.entity_id
_entity_poly.type
_entity_poly.pdbx_seq_one_letter_code
_entity_poly.pdbx_strand_id
1 'polypeptide(L)'
;MTLIRSIYFAGSISGGREDAAQYRQIIALLAEYGQVLTEHVGDPELSASGESRRTSAEVYQQDMDWLAQADVLVAEVSIPSHGVGYEIASAEGTGTPVLCLYGLGEGVR
;
A
#
# COMPACT_ATOMS: atom_id res chain seq x y z
N MET A 1 -8.48 13.56 19.86
CA MET A 1 -7.52 13.15 18.82
C MET A 1 -7.31 11.66 18.98
N THR A 2 -7.69 10.86 17.99
CA THR A 2 -7.38 9.44 17.95
C THR A 2 -5.90 9.28 17.61
N LEU A 3 -5.17 8.47 18.37
CA LEU A 3 -3.80 8.12 18.02
C LEU A 3 -3.86 7.11 16.87
N ILE A 4 -3.16 7.39 15.77
CA ILE A 4 -2.94 6.41 14.69
C ILE A 4 -2.08 5.29 15.28
N ARG A 5 -2.54 4.04 15.20
CA ARG A 5 -1.82 2.84 15.66
C ARG A 5 -1.40 1.97 14.48
N SER A 6 -2.26 1.87 13.46
CA SER A 6 -2.02 1.04 12.28
C SER A 6 -2.20 1.85 10.99
N ILE A 7 -1.25 1.68 10.07
CA ILE A 7 -1.22 2.34 8.76
C ILE A 7 -1.16 1.24 7.70
N TYR A 8 -2.08 1.28 6.74
CA TYR A 8 -2.00 0.46 5.54
C TYR A 8 -1.31 1.26 4.44
N PHE A 9 -0.15 0.81 3.97
CA PHE A 9 0.53 1.42 2.83
C PHE A 9 0.22 0.63 1.56
N ALA A 10 -0.29 1.32 0.54
CA ALA A 10 -0.57 0.75 -0.78
C ALA A 10 0.39 1.32 -1.83
N GLY A 11 0.92 0.46 -2.70
CA GLY A 11 1.79 0.84 -3.80
C GLY A 11 1.72 -0.19 -4.91
N SER A 12 1.97 0.22 -6.15
CA SER A 12 1.88 -0.68 -7.30
C SER A 12 3.01 -1.72 -7.26
N ILE A 13 2.69 -2.98 -6.98
CA ILE A 13 3.64 -4.10 -7.09
C ILE A 13 3.65 -4.67 -8.51
N SER A 14 2.47 -4.80 -9.13
CA SER A 14 2.29 -5.40 -10.45
C SER A 14 2.64 -4.46 -11.62
N GLY A 15 2.65 -3.14 -11.39
CA GLY A 15 3.07 -2.14 -12.37
C GLY A 15 4.59 -2.05 -12.56
N GLY A 16 5.36 -2.78 -11.76
CA GLY A 16 6.82 -2.73 -11.74
C GLY A 16 7.35 -2.61 -10.31
N ARG A 17 8.65 -2.83 -10.11
CA ARG A 17 9.32 -2.69 -8.80
C ARG A 17 10.34 -1.56 -8.77
N GLU A 18 10.32 -0.71 -9.79
CA GLU A 18 11.22 0.44 -9.94
C GLU A 18 11.07 1.41 -8.76
N ASP A 19 9.85 1.54 -8.23
CA ASP A 19 9.53 2.43 -7.11
C ASP A 19 9.69 1.77 -5.72
N ALA A 20 10.12 0.50 -5.63
CA ALA A 20 10.24 -0.18 -4.34
C ALA A 20 11.18 0.56 -3.36
N ALA A 21 12.22 1.21 -3.88
CA ALA A 21 13.12 2.05 -3.09
C ALA A 21 12.41 3.31 -2.54
N GLN A 22 11.55 3.95 -3.34
CA GLN A 22 10.74 5.09 -2.90
C GLN A 22 9.68 4.65 -1.90
N TYR A 23 8.99 3.53 -2.13
CA TYR A 23 8.02 2.95 -1.21
C TYR A 23 8.65 2.66 0.15
N ARG A 24 9.86 2.10 0.18
CA ARG A 24 10.61 1.91 1.42
C ARG A 24 10.84 3.20 2.19
N GLN A 25 11.16 4.30 1.51
CA GLN A 25 11.36 5.60 2.16
C GLN A 25 10.06 6.13 2.76
N ILE A 26 8.94 6.01 2.03
CA ILE A 26 7.62 6.41 2.52
C ILE A 26 7.22 5.56 3.73
N ILE A 27 7.36 4.23 3.63
CA ILE A 27 7.08 3.29 4.72
C ILE A 27 7.92 3.62 5.97
N ALA A 28 9.22 3.90 5.80
CA ALA A 28 10.09 4.27 6.91
C ALA A 28 9.64 5.55 7.61
N LEU A 29 9.19 6.55 6.85
CA LEU A 29 8.60 7.77 7.41
C LEU A 29 7.28 7.48 8.14
N LEU A 30 6.38 6.69 7.54
CA LEU A 30 5.10 6.32 8.15
C LEU A 30 5.29 5.55 9.46
N ALA A 31 6.33 4.73 9.56
CA ALA A 31 6.67 3.98 10.76
C ALA A 31 6.99 4.88 11.98
N GLU A 32 7.32 6.15 11.77
CA GLU A 32 7.47 7.13 12.87
C GLU A 32 6.12 7.54 13.49
N TYR A 33 5.00 7.30 12.79
CA TYR A 33 3.66 7.71 13.18
C TYR A 33 2.75 6.55 13.61
N GLY A 34 3.06 5.32 13.22
CA GLY A 34 2.27 4.13 13.55
C GLY A 34 2.85 2.86 12.94
N GLN A 35 2.30 1.70 13.31
CA GLN A 35 2.71 0.43 12.72
C GLN A 35 2.24 0.35 11.26
N VAL A 36 3.17 0.19 10.32
CA VAL A 36 2.81 -0.07 8.92
C VAL A 36 2.52 -1.56 8.76
N LEU A 37 1.33 -1.93 8.29
CA LEU A 37 0.91 -3.34 8.17
C LEU A 37 1.52 -4.03 6.94
N THR A 38 1.91 -3.24 5.94
CA THR A 38 2.33 -3.69 4.60
C THR A 38 3.77 -3.28 4.28
N GLU A 39 4.67 -3.31 5.26
CA GLU A 39 6.09 -2.92 5.09
C GLU A 39 6.80 -3.63 3.93
N HIS A 40 6.36 -4.86 3.64
CA HIS A 40 6.88 -5.72 2.58
C HIS A 40 6.67 -5.14 1.16
N VAL A 41 5.76 -4.18 0.99
CA VAL A 41 5.55 -3.48 -0.30
C VAL A 41 6.84 -2.78 -0.75
N GLY A 42 7.64 -2.24 0.18
CA GLY A 42 8.94 -1.59 -0.07
C GLY A 42 10.14 -2.54 -0.16
N ASP A 43 9.93 -3.86 -0.13
CA ASP A 43 11.01 -4.84 -0.27
C ASP A 43 11.37 -5.08 -1.75
N PRO A 44 12.56 -4.67 -2.25
CA PRO A 44 12.93 -4.90 -3.65
C PRO A 44 13.10 -6.40 -3.97
N GLU A 45 13.38 -7.23 -2.96
CA GLU A 45 13.53 -8.68 -3.09
C GLU A 45 12.19 -9.41 -3.02
N LEU A 46 11.09 -8.71 -2.69
CA LEU A 46 9.76 -9.28 -2.75
C LEU A 46 9.41 -9.44 -4.23
N SER A 47 9.74 -10.63 -4.73
CA SER A 47 9.45 -11.04 -6.08
C SER A 47 7.95 -11.29 -6.23
N ALA A 48 7.42 -11.12 -7.45
CA ALA A 48 6.12 -11.69 -7.82
C ALA A 48 6.04 -13.22 -7.57
N SER A 49 7.20 -13.87 -7.35
CA SER A 49 7.33 -15.28 -6.97
C SER A 49 7.53 -15.52 -5.46
N GLY A 50 7.61 -14.49 -4.61
CA GLY A 50 7.62 -14.62 -3.14
C GLY A 50 6.26 -15.09 -2.61
N GLU A 51 5.23 -14.88 -3.42
CA GLU A 51 3.89 -15.48 -3.34
C GLU A 51 3.80 -16.89 -3.94
N SER A 52 4.93 -17.57 -4.23
CA SER A 52 4.96 -18.93 -4.81
C SER A 52 4.15 -19.99 -4.04
N ARG A 53 3.64 -19.68 -2.84
CA ARG A 53 2.80 -20.57 -2.03
C ARG A 53 1.39 -20.06 -1.75
N ARG A 54 1.05 -18.83 -2.14
CA ARG A 54 -0.27 -18.24 -1.85
C ARG A 54 -1.02 -17.99 -3.16
N THR A 55 -2.29 -18.32 -3.15
CA THR A 55 -3.22 -18.01 -4.22
C THR A 55 -3.62 -16.54 -4.16
N SER A 56 -4.04 -15.97 -5.30
CA SER A 56 -4.52 -14.58 -5.34
C SER A 56 -5.69 -14.33 -4.38
N ALA A 57 -6.50 -15.35 -4.08
CA ALA A 57 -7.59 -15.25 -3.11
C ALA A 57 -7.08 -15.12 -1.66
N GLU A 58 -6.00 -15.81 -1.31
CA GLU A 58 -5.39 -15.72 0.02
C GLU A 58 -4.70 -14.36 0.22
N VAL A 59 -4.03 -13.85 -0.82
CA VAL A 59 -3.44 -12.50 -0.82
C VAL A 59 -4.53 -11.46 -0.63
N TYR A 60 -5.57 -11.52 -1.46
CA TYR A 60 -6.73 -10.65 -1.34
C TYR A 60 -7.34 -10.65 0.07
N GLN A 61 -7.57 -11.84 0.65
CA GLN A 61 -8.19 -11.92 1.97
C GLN A 61 -7.28 -11.31 3.04
N GLN A 62 -5.97 -11.58 2.97
CA GLN A 62 -5.00 -11.02 3.91
C GLN A 62 -4.94 -9.49 3.83
N ASP A 63 -4.95 -8.94 2.61
CA ASP A 63 -4.93 -7.49 2.36
C ASP A 63 -6.20 -6.85 2.92
N MET A 64 -7.38 -7.44 2.67
CA MET A 64 -8.65 -6.94 3.21
C MET A 64 -8.71 -7.03 4.74
N ASP A 65 -8.17 -8.10 5.33
CA ASP A 65 -8.11 -8.25 6.79
C ASP A 65 -7.19 -7.21 7.42
N TRP A 66 -6.05 -6.90 6.80
CA TRP A 66 -5.16 -5.83 7.25
C TRP A 66 -5.77 -4.45 7.05
N LEU A 67 -6.41 -4.20 5.91
CA LEU A 67 -7.06 -2.93 5.62
C LEU A 67 -8.18 -2.62 6.62
N ALA A 68 -8.98 -3.63 6.99
CA ALA A 68 -10.03 -3.51 8.00
C ALA A 68 -9.50 -3.16 9.40
N GLN A 69 -8.21 -3.44 9.68
CA GLN A 69 -7.55 -3.13 10.95
C GLN A 69 -6.82 -1.78 10.92
N ALA A 70 -6.72 -1.13 9.76
CA ALA A 70 -5.96 0.10 9.60
C ALA A 70 -6.76 1.33 10.07
N ASP A 71 -6.10 2.23 10.81
CA ASP A 71 -6.68 3.52 11.17
C ASP A 71 -6.67 4.51 9.98
N VAL A 72 -5.77 4.28 9.02
CA VAL A 72 -5.60 5.10 7.81
C VAL A 72 -4.95 4.26 6.70
N LEU A 73 -5.36 4.53 5.45
CA LEU A 73 -4.68 4.05 4.26
C LEU A 73 -3.87 5.20 3.63
N VAL A 74 -2.60 4.94 3.31
CA VAL A 74 -1.74 5.83 2.53
C VAL A 74 -1.37 5.11 1.24
N ALA A 75 -1.76 5.66 0.09
CA ALA A 75 -1.52 5.06 -1.22
C ALA A 75 -0.58 5.92 -2.06
N GLU A 76 0.47 5.31 -2.60
CA GLU A 76 1.24 5.90 -3.70
C GLU A 76 0.56 5.52 -5.03
N VAL A 77 0.13 6.53 -5.79
CA VAL A 77 -0.75 6.35 -6.96
C VAL A 77 -0.16 6.91 -8.26
N SER A 78 1.15 7.15 -8.32
CA SER A 78 1.80 7.62 -9.55
C SER A 78 1.74 6.60 -10.67
N ILE A 79 1.82 5.32 -10.32
CA ILE A 79 1.70 4.20 -11.26
C ILE A 79 0.28 3.61 -11.17
N PRO A 80 -0.49 3.56 -12.28
CA PRO A 80 -1.80 2.93 -12.29
C PRO A 80 -1.77 1.47 -11.81
N SER A 81 -2.66 1.13 -10.88
CA SER A 81 -2.77 -0.22 -10.32
C SER A 81 -4.20 -0.57 -9.96
N HIS A 82 -4.69 -1.71 -10.45
CA HIS A 82 -6.02 -2.23 -10.11
C HIS A 82 -6.11 -2.62 -8.62
N GLY A 83 -5.04 -3.20 -8.06
CA GLY A 83 -5.00 -3.59 -6.65
C GLY A 83 -5.11 -2.37 -5.75
N VAL A 84 -4.27 -1.36 -5.99
CA VAL A 84 -4.29 -0.10 -5.23
C VAL A 84 -5.62 0.63 -5.37
N GLY A 85 -6.17 0.69 -6.59
CA GLY A 85 -7.50 1.28 -6.80
C GLY A 85 -8.61 0.55 -6.04
N TYR A 86 -8.55 -0.79 -5.98
CA TYR A 86 -9.50 -1.60 -5.22
C TYR A 86 -9.37 -1.38 -3.70
N GLU A 87 -8.15 -1.32 -3.18
CA GLU A 87 -7.87 -1.02 -1.77
C GLU A 87 -8.40 0.35 -1.37
N ILE A 88 -8.17 1.38 -2.20
CA ILE A 88 -8.72 2.73 -2.00
C ILE A 88 -10.25 2.69 -1.92
N ALA A 89 -10.91 2.07 -2.91
CA ALA A 89 -12.36 1.98 -2.93
C ALA A 89 -12.93 1.21 -1.70
N SER A 90 -12.21 0.19 -1.23
CA SER A 90 -12.60 -0.60 -0.06
C SER A 90 -12.45 0.19 1.25
N ALA A 91 -11.37 0.96 1.37
CA ALA A 91 -11.16 1.87 2.50
C ALA A 91 -12.23 2.96 2.55
N GLU A 92 -12.52 3.60 1.42
CA GLU A 92 -13.61 4.60 1.34
C GLU A 92 -14.96 4.00 1.70
N GLY A 93 -15.26 2.79 1.20
CA GLY A 93 -16.51 2.08 1.48
C GLY A 93 -16.71 1.71 2.96
N THR A 94 -15.63 1.64 3.74
CA THR A 94 -15.66 1.33 5.18
C THR A 94 -15.43 2.55 6.08
N GLY A 95 -15.18 3.73 5.48
CA GLY A 95 -14.94 4.98 6.20
C GLY A 95 -13.52 5.14 6.74
N THR A 96 -12.58 4.29 6.32
CA THR A 96 -11.16 4.44 6.65
C THR A 96 -10.60 5.65 5.90
N PRO A 97 -10.00 6.63 6.59
CA PRO A 97 -9.37 7.78 5.94
C PRO A 97 -8.31 7.37 4.92
N VAL A 98 -8.29 8.03 3.76
CA VAL A 98 -7.37 7.75 2.66
C VAL A 98 -6.52 8.99 2.34
N LEU A 99 -5.20 8.80 2.23
CA LEU A 99 -4.27 9.77 1.70
C LEU A 99 -3.61 9.23 0.42
N CYS A 100 -3.88 9.86 -0.73
CA CYS A 100 -3.22 9.53 -1.98
C CYS A 100 -2.00 10.44 -2.20
N LEU A 101 -0.86 9.83 -2.49
CA LEU A 101 0.40 10.48 -2.85
C LEU A 101 0.61 10.34 -4.36
N TYR A 102 0.85 11.46 -5.03
CA TYR A 102 1.12 11.49 -6.45
C TYR A 102 2.39 12.30 -6.72
N GLY A 103 3.36 11.66 -7.36
CA GLY A 103 4.61 12.27 -7.78
C GLY A 103 4.43 13.00 -9.11
N LEU A 104 4.74 14.29 -9.13
CA LEU A 104 4.87 15.06 -10.38
C LEU A 104 6.22 14.73 -11.05
N GLY A 105 6.40 13.51 -11.55
CA GLY A 105 7.53 13.16 -12.43
C GLY A 105 7.35 13.73 -13.85
N GLU A 106 8.45 13.94 -14.59
CA GLU A 106 8.39 14.45 -15.98
C GLU A 106 7.53 13.54 -16.87
N GLY A 107 6.33 13.99 -17.24
CA GLY A 107 5.44 13.23 -18.13
C GLY A 107 3.97 13.25 -17.77
N VAL A 108 3.58 13.82 -16.63
CA VAL A 108 2.16 14.04 -16.33
C VAL A 108 1.64 15.17 -17.23
N ARG A 109 0.81 14.78 -18.22
CA ARG A 109 0.08 15.70 -19.10
C ARG A 109 -1.11 16.32 -18.39
#